data_AF-A0A7L1G3S3-F1
#
_entry.id   AF-A0A7L1G3S3-F1
#
_cell.length_a   1.000
_cell.length_b   1.000
_cell.length_c   1.000
_cell.angle_alpha   90.00
_cell.angle_beta   90.00
_cell.angle_gamma   90.00
#
_symmetry.space_group_name_H-M   'P 1'
#
loop_
_entity.id
_entity.type
_entity.pdbx_description
1 polymer ?
#
loop_
_entity_poly.entity_id
_entity_poly.type
_entity_poly.pdbx_seq_one_letter_code
_entity_poly.pdbx_strand_id
1 'polypeptide(L)'
;MELDIQCEEMSPSRWAELLSTMKSCKTIRLDDCNLSSSNCKDLSSIIHVNPSLTELKLNNNELGDAGIEYLCKGLLMPSCSLQKLWLQNCNLTSASCETLRSVLSAQPALTELHVGDNKLGTAGVKVLCQGIMNPNCKLQKLQLEYCELTADIVEALNAALQSKPTLKELSLSNNTLGDAAVKQLCQGLVEASCNLELLHLENCGITSESCREISAVLCSKAALVDLSVGDNKIGDSGLALLCQGLLHPSCRIQKLWLWDCDLTSASCKDLSRLISTKESLAEISLIDNNLRDSGMEMLCQALKDPRSKLQELW
;
A
#
# COMPACT_ATOMS: atom_id res chain seq x y z
N MET A 1 -2.02 -25.18 8.76
CA MET A 1 -0.61 -25.37 8.34
C MET A 1 -0.22 -24.18 7.48
N GLU A 2 1.00 -23.69 7.63
CA GLU A 2 1.54 -22.58 6.87
C GLU A 2 2.82 -23.07 6.18
N LEU A 3 2.96 -22.75 4.89
CA LEU A 3 4.16 -23.00 4.11
C LEU A 3 4.80 -21.64 3.82
N ASP A 4 6.05 -21.46 4.23
CA ASP A 4 6.81 -20.24 4.02
C ASP A 4 8.23 -20.61 3.56
N ILE A 5 8.53 -20.29 2.30
CA ILE A 5 9.84 -20.49 1.66
C ILE A 5 10.22 -19.16 1.01
N GLN A 6 11.47 -18.74 1.23
CA GLN A 6 12.01 -17.46 0.78
C GLN A 6 13.45 -17.66 0.28
N CYS A 7 13.80 -17.03 -0.85
CA CYS A 7 15.17 -17.02 -1.40
C CYS A 7 15.79 -18.43 -1.57
N GLU A 8 14.99 -19.40 -2.02
CA GLU A 8 15.42 -20.78 -2.24
C GLU A 8 15.02 -21.26 -3.64
N GLU A 9 15.99 -21.70 -4.45
CA GLU A 9 15.69 -22.26 -5.77
C GLU A 9 14.88 -23.55 -5.69
N MET A 10 13.72 -23.54 -6.37
CA MET A 10 12.79 -24.67 -6.32
C MET A 10 13.12 -25.74 -7.36
N SER A 11 13.82 -26.80 -6.94
CA SER A 11 14.04 -27.97 -7.82
C SER A 11 12.72 -28.68 -8.17
N PRO A 12 12.60 -29.36 -9.33
CA PRO A 12 11.37 -30.06 -9.71
C PRO A 12 10.93 -31.15 -8.71
N SER A 13 11.88 -31.86 -8.10
CA SER A 13 11.57 -32.88 -7.09
C SER A 13 11.04 -32.25 -5.80
N ARG A 14 11.63 -31.13 -5.37
CA ARG A 14 11.17 -30.39 -4.20
C ARG A 14 9.79 -29.80 -4.44
N TRP A 15 9.56 -29.23 -5.63
CA TRP A 15 8.25 -28.74 -6.05
C TRP A 15 7.19 -29.84 -5.95
N ALA A 16 7.45 -31.02 -6.52
CA ALA A 16 6.53 -32.15 -6.48
C ALA A 16 6.19 -32.62 -5.05
N GLU A 17 7.18 -32.62 -4.15
CA GLU A 17 6.98 -32.91 -2.73
C GLU A 17 6.02 -31.89 -2.09
N LEU A 18 6.28 -30.60 -2.31
CA LEU A 18 5.50 -29.50 -1.73
C LEU A 18 4.07 -29.45 -2.23
N LEU A 19 3.78 -29.88 -3.46
CA LEU A 19 2.41 -29.91 -3.99
C LEU A 19 1.43 -30.69 -3.09
N SER A 20 1.91 -31.75 -2.40
CA SER A 20 1.08 -32.50 -1.46
C SER A 20 0.75 -31.68 -0.21
N THR A 21 1.75 -31.01 0.37
CA THR A 21 1.62 -30.11 1.52
C THR A 21 0.68 -28.95 1.23
N MET A 22 0.85 -28.31 0.07
CA MET A 22 0.08 -27.14 -0.34
C MET A 22 -1.43 -27.38 -0.40
N LYS A 23 -1.90 -28.61 -0.57
CA LYS A 23 -3.34 -28.95 -0.60
C LYS A 23 -4.05 -28.77 0.76
N SER A 24 -3.30 -28.61 1.84
CA SER A 24 -3.82 -28.46 3.20
C SER A 24 -3.28 -27.23 3.95
N CYS A 25 -2.58 -26.35 3.24
CA CYS A 25 -2.07 -25.10 3.78
C CYS A 25 -3.17 -24.03 3.82
N LYS A 26 -3.19 -23.27 4.91
CA LYS A 26 -3.99 -22.04 5.01
C LYS A 26 -3.27 -20.86 4.37
N THR A 27 -1.94 -20.84 4.52
CA THR A 27 -1.07 -19.81 3.96
C THR A 27 0.03 -20.50 3.15
N ILE A 28 0.24 -20.03 1.93
CA ILE A 28 1.37 -20.42 1.08
C ILE A 28 2.14 -19.15 0.74
N ARG A 29 3.39 -19.08 1.19
CA ARG A 29 4.37 -18.07 0.80
C ARG A 29 5.55 -18.75 0.13
N LEU A 30 5.80 -18.35 -1.10
CA LEU A 30 6.90 -18.81 -1.94
C LEU A 30 7.53 -17.55 -2.55
N ASP A 31 8.32 -16.86 -1.75
CA ASP A 31 8.95 -15.59 -2.08
C ASP A 31 10.31 -15.86 -2.72
N ASP A 32 10.63 -15.24 -3.86
CA ASP A 32 11.96 -15.38 -4.49
C ASP A 32 12.41 -16.85 -4.60
N CYS A 33 11.51 -17.70 -5.11
CA CYS A 33 11.71 -19.15 -5.22
C CYS A 33 12.05 -19.58 -6.65
N ASN A 34 12.35 -18.61 -7.52
CA ASN A 34 12.54 -18.79 -8.96
C ASN A 34 11.39 -19.55 -9.64
N LEU A 35 10.14 -19.27 -9.23
CA LEU A 35 8.96 -19.83 -9.86
C LEU A 35 8.74 -19.19 -11.24
N SER A 36 8.27 -20.03 -12.17
CA SER A 36 7.94 -19.63 -13.54
C SER A 36 6.44 -19.73 -13.80
N SER A 37 6.00 -19.23 -14.97
CA SER A 37 4.63 -19.41 -15.46
C SER A 37 4.13 -20.87 -15.46
N SER A 38 5.04 -21.86 -15.57
CA SER A 38 4.67 -23.28 -15.56
C SER A 38 4.15 -23.75 -14.20
N ASN A 39 4.75 -23.26 -13.11
CA ASN A 39 4.36 -23.57 -11.73
C ASN A 39 2.95 -23.05 -11.42
N CYS A 40 2.51 -21.97 -12.07
CA CYS A 40 1.17 -21.41 -11.87
C CYS A 40 0.03 -22.35 -12.26
N LYS A 41 0.27 -23.33 -13.14
CA LYS A 41 -0.74 -24.37 -13.48
C LYS A 41 -0.99 -25.31 -12.30
N ASP A 42 0.07 -25.71 -11.62
CA ASP A 42 -0.03 -26.53 -10.42
C ASP A 42 -0.68 -25.73 -9.30
N LEU A 43 -0.25 -24.48 -9.08
CA LEU A 43 -0.85 -23.59 -8.08
C LEU A 43 -2.34 -23.33 -8.35
N SER A 44 -2.74 -23.14 -9.60
CA SER A 44 -4.16 -23.07 -9.99
C SER A 44 -4.92 -24.32 -9.56
N SER A 45 -4.33 -25.51 -9.73
CA SER A 45 -4.94 -26.77 -9.32
C SER A 45 -5.01 -26.89 -7.79
N ILE A 46 -3.98 -26.42 -7.08
CA ILE A 46 -3.96 -26.35 -5.61
C ILE A 46 -5.08 -25.45 -5.09
N ILE A 47 -5.22 -24.23 -5.61
CA ILE A 47 -6.30 -23.30 -5.23
C ILE A 47 -7.67 -23.95 -5.38
N HIS A 48 -7.87 -24.71 -6.46
CA HIS A 48 -9.13 -25.39 -6.71
C HIS A 48 -9.44 -26.47 -5.66
N VAL A 49 -8.45 -27.28 -5.26
CA VAL A 49 -8.67 -28.44 -4.37
C VAL A 49 -8.45 -28.15 -2.89
N ASN A 50 -7.86 -26.99 -2.55
CA ASN A 50 -7.60 -26.59 -1.17
C ASN A 50 -8.65 -25.58 -0.68
N PRO A 51 -9.69 -26.00 0.05
CA PRO A 51 -10.73 -25.11 0.56
C PRO A 51 -10.26 -24.22 1.73
N SER A 52 -9.09 -24.52 2.31
CA SER A 52 -8.57 -23.83 3.48
C SER A 52 -7.61 -22.68 3.15
N LEU A 53 -7.20 -22.54 1.88
CA LEU A 53 -6.22 -21.54 1.46
C LEU A 53 -6.82 -20.12 1.53
N THR A 54 -6.28 -19.32 2.44
CA THR A 54 -6.67 -17.91 2.63
C THR A 54 -5.61 -16.92 2.20
N GLU A 55 -4.33 -17.32 2.14
CA GLU A 55 -3.23 -16.43 1.77
C GLU A 55 -2.30 -17.10 0.75
N LEU A 56 -2.04 -16.40 -0.37
CA LEU A 56 -1.12 -16.83 -1.40
C LEU A 56 -0.16 -15.68 -1.73
N LYS A 57 1.12 -15.88 -1.43
CA LYS A 57 2.16 -14.88 -1.56
C LYS A 57 3.27 -15.42 -2.45
N LEU A 58 3.43 -14.84 -3.63
CA LEU A 58 4.31 -15.33 -4.69
C LEU A 58 5.29 -14.24 -5.15
N ASN A 59 5.59 -13.27 -4.28
CA ASN A 59 6.43 -12.13 -4.61
C ASN A 59 7.79 -12.55 -5.18
N ASN A 60 8.38 -11.68 -5.98
CA ASN A 60 9.74 -11.85 -6.51
C ASN A 60 9.93 -13.13 -7.35
N ASN A 61 8.93 -13.53 -8.13
CA ASN A 61 9.03 -14.66 -9.07
C ASN A 61 8.68 -14.22 -10.48
N GLU A 62 9.41 -14.68 -11.49
CA GLU A 62 9.13 -14.35 -12.90
C GLU A 62 7.93 -15.12 -13.47
N LEU A 63 6.75 -14.91 -12.89
CA LEU A 63 5.50 -15.57 -13.29
C LEU A 63 5.06 -15.07 -14.68
N GLY A 64 5.17 -13.77 -14.91
CA GLY A 64 4.73 -13.11 -16.14
C GLY A 64 3.21 -13.15 -16.34
N ASP A 65 2.73 -12.46 -17.37
CA ASP A 65 1.28 -12.39 -17.67
C ASP A 65 0.67 -13.77 -17.93
N ALA A 66 1.41 -14.67 -18.59
CA ALA A 66 0.98 -16.04 -18.83
C ALA A 66 0.82 -16.85 -17.53
N GLY A 67 1.72 -16.66 -16.56
CA GLY A 67 1.62 -17.29 -15.25
C GLY A 67 0.36 -16.85 -14.51
N ILE A 68 0.08 -15.55 -14.51
CA ILE A 68 -1.14 -15.01 -13.89
C ILE A 68 -2.41 -15.49 -14.60
N GLU A 69 -2.41 -15.57 -15.93
CA GLU A 69 -3.54 -16.16 -16.66
C GLU A 69 -3.82 -17.61 -16.20
N TYR A 70 -2.77 -18.42 -16.00
CA TYR A 70 -2.94 -19.77 -15.45
C TYR A 70 -3.42 -19.76 -14.00
N LEU A 71 -2.77 -18.98 -13.14
CA LEU A 71 -3.09 -18.91 -11.72
C LEU A 71 -4.56 -18.51 -11.50
N CYS A 72 -5.01 -17.51 -12.26
CA CYS A 72 -6.37 -16.99 -12.14
C CYS A 72 -7.45 -17.97 -12.58
N LYS A 73 -7.15 -19.03 -13.35
CA LYS A 73 -8.12 -20.10 -13.64
C LYS A 73 -8.58 -20.77 -12.35
N GLY A 74 -7.67 -20.98 -11.39
CA GLY A 74 -7.99 -21.46 -10.05
C GLY A 74 -8.71 -20.42 -9.21
N LEU A 75 -8.24 -19.17 -9.25
CA LEU A 75 -8.85 -18.06 -8.48
C LEU A 75 -10.28 -17.73 -8.92
N LEU A 76 -10.64 -17.98 -10.18
CA LEU A 76 -11.99 -17.75 -10.71
C LEU A 76 -12.98 -18.88 -10.38
N MET A 77 -12.53 -19.94 -9.71
CA MET A 77 -13.41 -21.01 -9.27
C MET A 77 -14.33 -20.53 -8.13
N PRO A 78 -15.62 -20.93 -8.11
CA PRO A 78 -16.55 -20.51 -7.06
C PRO A 78 -16.17 -20.99 -5.64
N SER A 79 -15.34 -22.02 -5.53
CA SER A 79 -14.86 -22.57 -4.26
C SER A 79 -13.67 -21.80 -3.68
N CYS A 80 -13.11 -20.84 -4.42
CA CYS A 80 -11.97 -20.05 -3.97
C CYS A 80 -12.38 -19.18 -2.76
N SER A 81 -11.63 -19.28 -1.67
CA SER A 81 -11.84 -18.51 -0.44
C SER A 81 -10.64 -17.62 -0.11
N LEU A 82 -9.78 -17.37 -1.11
CA LEU A 82 -8.54 -16.62 -0.95
C LEU A 82 -8.83 -15.18 -0.50
N GLN A 83 -8.16 -14.75 0.56
CA GLN A 83 -8.31 -13.43 1.18
C GLN A 83 -7.17 -12.50 0.80
N LYS A 84 -5.94 -13.02 0.70
CA LYS A 84 -4.75 -12.24 0.37
C LYS A 84 -4.02 -12.83 -0.82
N LEU A 85 -3.73 -11.98 -1.80
CA LEU A 85 -2.96 -12.32 -2.98
C LEU A 85 -1.81 -11.33 -3.15
N TRP A 86 -0.57 -11.81 -3.01
CA TRP A 86 0.62 -10.99 -3.23
C TRP A 86 1.38 -11.48 -4.46
N LEU A 87 1.55 -10.57 -5.41
CA LEU A 87 2.18 -10.75 -6.71
C LEU A 87 3.14 -9.58 -6.99
N GLN A 88 3.79 -9.07 -5.93
CA GLN A 88 4.75 -7.97 -6.05
C GLN A 88 5.99 -8.46 -6.79
N ASN A 89 6.51 -7.65 -7.72
CA ASN A 89 7.69 -7.99 -8.52
C ASN A 89 7.55 -9.37 -9.22
N CYS A 90 6.43 -9.57 -9.93
CA CYS A 90 6.12 -10.83 -10.61
C CYS A 90 6.26 -10.77 -12.14
N ASN A 91 6.90 -9.72 -12.65
CA ASN A 91 7.03 -9.40 -14.07
C ASN A 91 5.66 -9.26 -14.77
N LEU A 92 4.70 -8.62 -14.10
CA LEU A 92 3.36 -8.39 -14.64
C LEU A 92 3.32 -7.10 -15.46
N THR A 93 2.52 -7.10 -16.51
CA THR A 93 2.26 -5.91 -17.34
C THR A 93 0.78 -5.54 -17.30
N SER A 94 0.39 -4.51 -18.06
CA SER A 94 -1.02 -4.16 -18.27
C SER A 94 -1.88 -5.33 -18.76
N ALA A 95 -1.30 -6.34 -19.41
CA ALA A 95 -2.06 -7.50 -19.90
C ALA A 95 -2.62 -8.37 -18.75
N SER A 96 -1.89 -8.48 -17.62
CA SER A 96 -2.37 -9.17 -16.42
C SER A 96 -3.59 -8.49 -15.79
N CYS A 97 -3.77 -7.17 -16.01
CA CYS A 97 -4.82 -6.40 -15.34
C CYS A 97 -6.24 -6.84 -15.73
N GLU A 98 -6.48 -7.34 -16.94
CA GLU A 98 -7.80 -7.87 -17.32
C GLU A 98 -8.17 -9.15 -16.56
N THR A 99 -7.18 -10.03 -16.37
CA THR A 99 -7.35 -11.27 -15.62
C THR A 99 -7.59 -10.96 -14.14
N LEU A 100 -6.79 -10.05 -13.57
CA LEU A 100 -6.94 -9.60 -12.18
C LEU A 100 -8.25 -8.84 -11.96
N ARG A 101 -8.70 -8.01 -12.91
CA ARG A 101 -10.02 -7.34 -12.89
C ARG A 101 -11.14 -8.38 -12.76
N SER A 102 -11.03 -9.48 -13.50
CA SER A 102 -12.01 -10.57 -13.46
C SER A 102 -12.03 -11.24 -12.09
N VAL A 103 -10.86 -11.49 -11.49
CA VAL A 103 -10.76 -12.05 -10.11
C VAL A 103 -11.39 -11.12 -9.09
N LEU A 104 -11.04 -9.82 -9.10
CA LEU A 104 -11.61 -8.81 -8.20
C LEU A 104 -13.13 -8.73 -8.28
N SER A 105 -13.68 -8.91 -9.48
CA SER A 105 -15.14 -8.90 -9.72
C SER A 105 -15.84 -10.18 -9.26
N ALA A 106 -15.13 -11.32 -9.25
CA ALA A 106 -15.68 -12.64 -8.97
C ALA A 106 -15.53 -13.07 -7.52
N GLN A 107 -14.47 -12.61 -6.82
CA GLN A 107 -14.06 -13.13 -5.52
C GLN A 107 -14.29 -12.10 -4.38
N PRO A 108 -15.46 -12.15 -3.71
CA PRO A 108 -15.73 -11.26 -2.57
C PRO A 108 -14.89 -11.58 -1.33
N ALA A 109 -14.26 -12.76 -1.28
CA ALA A 109 -13.35 -13.14 -0.20
C ALA A 109 -12.02 -12.38 -0.24
N LEU A 110 -11.61 -11.89 -1.43
CA LEU A 110 -10.32 -11.22 -1.61
C LEU A 110 -10.38 -9.82 -1.01
N THR A 111 -9.62 -9.62 0.07
CA THR A 111 -9.54 -8.37 0.84
C THR A 111 -8.21 -7.66 0.70
N GLU A 112 -7.16 -8.32 0.20
CA GLU A 112 -5.81 -7.75 0.09
C GLU A 112 -5.16 -8.16 -1.23
N LEU A 113 -4.70 -7.17 -2.00
CA LEU A 113 -4.02 -7.35 -3.26
C LEU A 113 -2.75 -6.51 -3.30
N HIS A 114 -1.61 -7.17 -3.42
CA HIS A 114 -0.31 -6.51 -3.62
C HIS A 114 0.20 -6.85 -5.00
N VAL A 115 0.38 -5.83 -5.83
CA VAL A 115 0.87 -5.96 -7.22
C VAL A 115 1.93 -4.90 -7.53
N GLY A 116 2.55 -4.33 -6.50
CA GLY A 116 3.65 -3.37 -6.67
C GLY A 116 4.85 -3.96 -7.42
N ASP A 117 5.79 -3.12 -7.80
CA ASP A 117 6.99 -3.48 -8.58
C ASP A 117 6.67 -4.24 -9.88
N ASN A 118 5.55 -3.91 -10.52
CA ASN A 118 5.15 -4.46 -11.81
C ASN A 118 4.85 -3.34 -12.80
N LYS A 119 5.16 -3.54 -14.08
CA LYS A 119 4.97 -2.54 -15.13
C LYS A 119 3.52 -2.51 -15.62
N LEU A 120 2.57 -2.34 -14.70
CA LEU A 120 1.15 -2.34 -15.00
C LEU A 120 0.76 -1.12 -15.85
N GLY A 121 1.42 0.01 -15.59
CA GLY A 121 1.14 1.28 -16.23
C GLY A 121 -0.24 1.83 -15.89
N THR A 122 -0.45 3.10 -16.23
CA THR A 122 -1.72 3.79 -15.95
C THR A 122 -2.90 3.10 -16.65
N ALA A 123 -2.73 2.60 -17.88
CA ALA A 123 -3.80 1.91 -18.61
C ALA A 123 -4.21 0.59 -17.93
N GLY A 124 -3.24 -0.22 -17.48
CA GLY A 124 -3.52 -1.46 -16.77
C GLY A 124 -4.22 -1.21 -15.44
N VAL A 125 -3.77 -0.25 -14.65
CA VAL A 125 -4.42 0.05 -13.36
C VAL A 125 -5.82 0.65 -13.53
N LYS A 126 -6.10 1.40 -14.61
CA LYS A 126 -7.48 1.79 -14.97
C LYS A 126 -8.39 0.56 -15.16
N VAL A 127 -7.89 -0.52 -15.77
CA VAL A 127 -8.61 -1.79 -15.90
C VAL A 127 -8.83 -2.44 -14.53
N LEU A 128 -7.81 -2.45 -13.66
CA LEU A 128 -7.97 -2.94 -12.27
C LEU A 128 -9.05 -2.16 -11.52
N CYS A 129 -9.06 -0.83 -11.64
CA CYS A 129 -10.08 0.03 -11.02
C CYS A 129 -11.50 -0.37 -11.42
N GLN A 130 -11.75 -0.81 -12.65
CA GLN A 130 -13.08 -1.31 -13.06
C GLN A 130 -13.50 -2.56 -12.25
N GLY A 131 -12.54 -3.45 -11.95
CA GLY A 131 -12.78 -4.64 -11.14
C GLY A 131 -13.01 -4.27 -9.68
N ILE A 132 -12.22 -3.32 -9.17
CA ILE A 132 -12.42 -2.72 -7.85
C ILE A 132 -13.78 -2.04 -7.77
N MET A 133 -14.29 -1.41 -8.83
CA MET A 133 -15.61 -0.77 -8.80
C MET A 133 -16.77 -1.76 -8.72
N ASN A 134 -16.56 -3.04 -9.01
CA ASN A 134 -17.59 -4.06 -8.91
C ASN A 134 -18.17 -4.14 -7.47
N PRO A 135 -19.49 -4.20 -7.28
CA PRO A 135 -20.10 -4.31 -5.95
C PRO A 135 -19.70 -5.56 -5.17
N ASN A 136 -19.33 -6.64 -5.86
CA ASN A 136 -18.88 -7.88 -5.24
C ASN A 136 -17.46 -7.76 -4.67
N CYS A 137 -16.63 -6.88 -5.21
CA CYS A 137 -15.28 -6.68 -4.72
C CYS A 137 -15.32 -6.08 -3.29
N LYS A 138 -14.68 -6.76 -2.33
CA LYS A 138 -14.60 -6.35 -0.92
C LYS A 138 -13.18 -5.97 -0.50
N LEU A 139 -12.38 -5.52 -1.47
CA LEU A 139 -10.99 -5.18 -1.24
C LEU A 139 -10.87 -4.13 -0.12
N GLN A 140 -9.94 -4.40 0.79
CA GLN A 140 -9.62 -3.57 1.95
C GLN A 140 -8.22 -2.96 1.81
N LYS A 141 -7.29 -3.66 1.15
CA LYS A 141 -5.90 -3.25 1.05
C LYS A 141 -5.41 -3.37 -0.38
N LEU A 142 -4.80 -2.30 -0.90
CA LEU A 142 -4.28 -2.23 -2.24
C LEU A 142 -2.88 -1.61 -2.24
N GLN A 143 -1.91 -2.37 -2.74
CA GLN A 143 -0.52 -1.93 -2.89
C GLN A 143 -0.15 -1.87 -4.38
N LEU A 144 0.18 -0.65 -4.83
CA LEU A 144 0.48 -0.28 -6.22
C LEU A 144 1.79 0.53 -6.32
N GLU A 145 2.72 0.32 -5.39
CA GLU A 145 4.03 0.95 -5.48
C GLU A 145 4.79 0.53 -6.75
N TYR A 146 5.61 1.43 -7.31
CA TYR A 146 6.40 1.14 -8.52
C TYR A 146 5.58 0.52 -9.68
N CYS A 147 4.36 1.02 -9.93
CA CYS A 147 3.46 0.50 -10.95
C CYS A 147 3.50 1.26 -12.29
N GLU A 148 4.47 2.17 -12.48
CA GLU A 148 4.56 3.10 -13.61
C GLU A 148 3.28 3.95 -13.79
N LEU A 149 2.71 4.42 -12.68
CA LEU A 149 1.53 5.29 -12.70
C LEU A 149 1.92 6.75 -12.92
N THR A 150 1.04 7.44 -13.65
CA THR A 150 1.14 8.87 -13.96
C THR A 150 -0.10 9.59 -13.43
N ALA A 151 -0.12 10.93 -13.48
CA ALA A 151 -1.25 11.75 -13.07
C ALA A 151 -2.62 11.30 -13.62
N ASP A 152 -2.66 10.74 -14.83
CA ASP A 152 -3.88 10.31 -15.52
C ASP A 152 -4.63 9.17 -14.82
N ILE A 153 -4.06 8.55 -13.78
CA ILE A 153 -4.69 7.46 -13.02
C ILE A 153 -5.77 7.95 -12.04
N VAL A 154 -5.69 9.20 -11.59
CA VAL A 154 -6.40 9.66 -10.39
C VAL A 154 -7.92 9.63 -10.53
N GLU A 155 -8.46 9.93 -11.70
CA GLU A 155 -9.91 9.84 -11.94
C GLU A 155 -10.43 8.41 -11.69
N ALA A 156 -9.71 7.40 -12.17
CA ALA A 156 -10.10 6.00 -12.01
C ALA A 156 -9.93 5.53 -10.56
N LEU A 157 -8.85 5.95 -9.88
CA LEU A 157 -8.67 5.66 -8.45
C LEU A 157 -9.76 6.31 -7.60
N ASN A 158 -10.12 7.56 -7.87
CA ASN A 158 -11.19 8.25 -7.14
C ASN A 158 -12.54 7.55 -7.32
N ALA A 159 -12.88 7.15 -8.55
CA ALA A 159 -14.10 6.37 -8.80
C ALA A 159 -14.08 5.03 -8.04
N ALA A 160 -12.93 4.35 -8.00
CA ALA A 160 -12.75 3.12 -7.22
C ALA A 160 -12.92 3.37 -5.72
N LEU A 161 -12.28 4.39 -5.16
CA LEU A 161 -12.37 4.79 -3.75
C LEU A 161 -13.80 5.10 -3.32
N GLN A 162 -14.52 5.91 -4.10
CA GLN A 162 -15.91 6.27 -3.83
C GLN A 162 -16.83 5.03 -3.86
N SER A 163 -16.52 4.04 -4.68
CA SER A 163 -17.28 2.79 -4.78
C SER A 163 -16.93 1.75 -3.70
N LYS A 164 -15.88 1.98 -2.90
CA LYS A 164 -15.33 0.99 -1.97
C LYS A 164 -15.24 1.50 -0.53
N PRO A 165 -16.35 1.47 0.23
CA PRO A 165 -16.32 1.79 1.65
C PRO A 165 -15.49 0.81 2.48
N THR A 166 -15.15 -0.37 1.92
CA THR A 166 -14.33 -1.39 2.58
C THR A 166 -12.83 -1.06 2.60
N LEU A 167 -12.36 -0.11 1.78
CA LEU A 167 -10.94 0.17 1.67
C LEU A 167 -10.39 0.81 2.95
N LYS A 168 -9.26 0.27 3.40
CA LYS A 168 -8.52 0.64 4.62
C LYS A 168 -7.10 1.06 4.31
N GLU A 169 -6.45 0.43 3.34
CA GLU A 169 -5.03 0.70 3.05
C GLU A 169 -4.82 0.95 1.56
N LEU A 170 -4.11 2.04 1.26
CA LEU A 170 -3.72 2.40 -0.09
C LEU A 170 -2.24 2.83 -0.11
N SER A 171 -1.44 2.10 -0.86
CA SER A 171 -0.06 2.49 -1.21
C SER A 171 0.02 2.80 -2.70
N LEU A 172 0.48 4.01 -3.02
CA LEU A 172 0.81 4.44 -4.39
C LEU A 172 2.27 4.91 -4.49
N SER A 173 3.10 4.62 -3.48
CA SER A 173 4.47 5.11 -3.39
C SER A 173 5.28 4.81 -4.65
N ASN A 174 6.27 5.64 -4.97
CA ASN A 174 7.17 5.46 -6.11
C ASN A 174 6.42 5.43 -7.47
N ASN A 175 5.43 6.30 -7.62
CA ASN A 175 4.78 6.59 -8.88
C ASN A 175 4.80 8.09 -9.14
N THR A 176 5.10 8.52 -10.36
CA THR A 176 5.22 9.95 -10.69
C THR A 176 3.84 10.59 -10.89
N LEU A 177 3.16 10.88 -9.77
CA LEU A 177 1.82 11.48 -9.76
C LEU A 177 1.87 13.01 -9.91
N GLY A 178 2.69 13.67 -9.09
CA GLY A 178 2.79 15.13 -9.01
C GLY A 178 1.64 15.79 -8.22
N ASP A 179 1.83 17.04 -7.82
CA ASP A 179 0.90 17.78 -6.96
C ASP A 179 -0.53 17.86 -7.51
N ALA A 180 -0.72 18.07 -8.81
CA ALA A 180 -2.06 18.18 -9.40
C ALA A 180 -2.88 16.90 -9.22
N ALA A 181 -2.24 15.75 -9.42
CA ALA A 181 -2.83 14.44 -9.25
C ALA A 181 -3.11 14.17 -7.76
N VAL A 182 -2.14 14.44 -6.89
CA VAL A 182 -2.29 14.22 -5.43
C VAL A 182 -3.39 15.10 -4.83
N LYS A 183 -3.54 16.35 -5.27
CA LYS A 183 -4.67 17.22 -4.89
C LYS A 183 -6.02 16.57 -5.22
N GLN A 184 -6.17 16.06 -6.43
CA GLN A 184 -7.40 15.39 -6.87
C GLN A 184 -7.64 14.08 -6.11
N LEU A 185 -6.58 13.29 -5.86
CA LEU A 185 -6.66 12.06 -5.07
C LEU A 185 -7.13 12.36 -3.64
N CYS A 186 -6.54 13.37 -2.99
CA CYS A 186 -6.94 13.80 -1.66
C CYS A 186 -8.39 14.25 -1.62
N GLN A 187 -8.87 15.00 -2.63
CA GLN A 187 -10.29 15.35 -2.72
C GLN A 187 -11.17 14.10 -2.79
N GLY A 188 -10.83 13.14 -3.66
CA GLY A 188 -11.57 11.88 -3.78
C GLY A 188 -11.56 11.07 -2.48
N LEU A 189 -10.43 11.06 -1.75
CA LEU A 189 -10.34 10.43 -0.43
C LEU A 189 -11.26 11.10 0.59
N VAL A 190 -11.30 12.44 0.66
CA VAL A 190 -12.21 13.17 1.56
C VAL A 190 -13.67 12.85 1.24
N GLU A 191 -14.04 12.74 -0.04
CA GLU A 191 -15.39 12.42 -0.49
C GLU A 191 -15.78 10.95 -0.29
N ALA A 192 -14.80 10.03 -0.34
CA ALA A 192 -15.05 8.61 -0.18
C ALA A 192 -15.54 8.28 1.25
N SER A 193 -16.47 7.32 1.37
CA SER A 193 -16.99 6.85 2.66
C SER A 193 -16.09 5.83 3.36
N CYS A 194 -14.93 5.51 2.77
CA CYS A 194 -14.00 4.55 3.32
C CYS A 194 -13.35 5.06 4.61
N ASN A 195 -13.18 4.15 5.58
CA ASN A 195 -12.44 4.40 6.81
C ASN A 195 -10.97 4.06 6.58
N LEU A 196 -10.29 4.90 5.80
CA LEU A 196 -8.89 4.68 5.46
C LEU A 196 -8.03 4.73 6.73
N GLU A 197 -7.22 3.70 6.94
CA GLU A 197 -6.31 3.45 8.05
C GLU A 197 -4.85 3.75 7.67
N LEU A 198 -4.48 3.53 6.40
CA LEU A 198 -3.14 3.73 5.87
C LEU A 198 -3.16 4.43 4.51
N LEU A 199 -2.32 5.46 4.37
CA LEU A 199 -2.06 6.14 3.10
C LEU A 199 -0.55 6.33 2.89
N HIS A 200 0.01 5.63 1.91
CA HIS A 200 1.43 5.76 1.54
C HIS A 200 1.57 6.40 0.15
N LEU A 201 2.29 7.51 0.12
CA LEU A 201 2.55 8.35 -1.05
C LEU A 201 4.04 8.77 -1.10
N GLU A 202 4.95 7.88 -0.71
CA GLU A 202 6.39 8.16 -0.78
C GLU A 202 6.83 8.35 -2.23
N ASN A 203 7.78 9.24 -2.53
CA ASN A 203 8.30 9.42 -3.88
C ASN A 203 7.21 9.56 -4.95
N CYS A 204 6.21 10.41 -4.67
CA CYS A 204 5.06 10.64 -5.55
C CYS A 204 5.15 11.95 -6.33
N GLY A 205 6.27 12.68 -6.20
CA GLY A 205 6.42 14.03 -6.75
C GLY A 205 5.57 15.06 -6.00
N ILE A 206 5.37 14.85 -4.69
CA ILE A 206 4.64 15.78 -3.81
C ILE A 206 5.57 16.93 -3.44
N THR A 207 5.05 18.15 -3.51
CA THR A 207 5.71 19.33 -2.95
C THR A 207 4.81 19.98 -1.90
N SER A 208 5.23 21.12 -1.36
CA SER A 208 4.39 21.90 -0.45
C SER A 208 3.01 22.28 -1.03
N GLU A 209 2.85 22.26 -2.35
CA GLU A 209 1.62 22.68 -3.01
C GLU A 209 0.41 21.79 -2.71
N SER A 210 0.60 20.50 -2.47
CA SER A 210 -0.49 19.55 -2.17
C SER A 210 -0.62 19.18 -0.69
N CYS A 211 0.29 19.67 0.16
CA CYS A 211 0.25 19.41 1.61
C CYS A 211 -1.03 19.92 2.28
N ARG A 212 -1.67 20.95 1.73
CA ARG A 212 -2.97 21.44 2.24
C ARG A 212 -4.07 20.40 2.03
N GLU A 213 -4.10 19.74 0.88
CA GLU A 213 -5.08 18.72 0.56
C GLU A 213 -4.81 17.43 1.36
N ILE A 214 -3.55 17.05 1.56
CA ILE A 214 -3.17 15.96 2.47
C ILE A 214 -3.60 16.28 3.91
N SER A 215 -3.43 17.53 4.35
CA SER A 215 -3.94 18.01 5.64
C SER A 215 -5.47 17.86 5.74
N ALA A 216 -6.22 18.06 4.67
CA ALA A 216 -7.68 17.88 4.67
C ALA A 216 -8.08 16.39 4.81
N VAL A 217 -7.29 15.48 4.24
CA VAL A 217 -7.47 14.03 4.46
C VAL A 217 -7.26 13.69 5.94
N LEU A 218 -6.19 14.20 6.57
CA LEU A 218 -5.92 13.99 8.00
C LEU A 218 -7.06 14.50 8.91
N CYS A 219 -7.69 15.62 8.54
CA CYS A 219 -8.85 16.16 9.26
C CYS A 219 -10.11 15.28 9.10
N SER A 220 -10.33 14.73 7.91
CA SER A 220 -11.58 14.02 7.56
C SER A 220 -11.54 12.53 7.86
N LYS A 221 -10.36 11.90 7.83
CA LYS A 221 -10.17 10.46 8.06
C LYS A 221 -9.68 10.20 9.48
N ALA A 222 -10.61 10.18 10.44
CA ALA A 222 -10.28 9.88 11.83
C ALA A 222 -9.71 8.46 12.06
N ALA A 223 -9.92 7.54 11.12
CA ALA A 223 -9.35 6.20 11.14
C ALA A 223 -7.89 6.14 10.64
N LEU A 224 -7.38 7.21 10.00
CA LEU A 224 -6.05 7.24 9.43
C LEU A 224 -5.00 7.26 10.55
N VAL A 225 -4.25 6.16 10.66
CA VAL A 225 -3.25 5.93 11.69
C VAL A 225 -1.83 5.87 11.11
N ASP A 226 -1.68 5.61 9.82
CA ASP A 226 -0.40 5.53 9.14
C ASP A 226 -0.39 6.42 7.89
N LEU A 227 0.48 7.43 7.89
CA LEU A 227 0.71 8.31 6.76
C LEU A 227 2.20 8.28 6.43
N SER A 228 2.51 7.93 5.17
CA SER A 228 3.84 8.09 4.63
C SER A 228 3.87 9.03 3.44
N VAL A 229 4.74 10.03 3.52
CA VAL A 229 5.04 10.99 2.44
C VAL A 229 6.54 11.22 2.30
N GLY A 230 7.37 10.26 2.76
CA GLY A 230 8.83 10.33 2.61
C GLY A 230 9.29 10.42 1.15
N ASP A 231 10.54 10.82 0.93
CA ASP A 231 11.11 11.06 -0.41
C ASP A 231 10.23 12.00 -1.26
N ASN A 232 9.75 13.07 -0.63
CA ASN A 232 8.99 14.11 -1.33
C ASN A 232 9.45 15.48 -0.83
N LYS A 233 9.64 16.41 -1.75
CA LYS A 233 10.22 17.74 -1.48
C LYS A 233 9.17 18.70 -0.90
N ILE A 234 8.55 18.31 0.21
CA ILE A 234 7.52 19.11 0.89
C ILE A 234 8.13 20.33 1.58
N GLY A 235 9.37 20.20 2.08
CA GLY A 235 10.08 21.25 2.81
C GLY A 235 9.37 21.73 4.07
N ASP A 236 9.98 22.72 4.73
CA ASP A 236 9.45 23.30 5.96
C ASP A 236 8.02 23.86 5.79
N SER A 237 7.73 24.49 4.64
CA SER A 237 6.41 25.04 4.34
C SER A 237 5.34 23.96 4.15
N GLY A 238 5.69 22.85 3.50
CA GLY A 238 4.79 21.71 3.35
C GLY A 238 4.49 21.07 4.71
N LEU A 239 5.49 20.87 5.55
CA LEU A 239 5.26 20.35 6.90
C LEU A 239 4.38 21.27 7.74
N ALA A 240 4.60 22.59 7.69
CA ALA A 240 3.75 23.55 8.39
C ALA A 240 2.27 23.44 7.97
N LEU A 241 1.99 23.13 6.69
CA LEU A 241 0.64 22.84 6.20
C LEU A 241 0.12 21.49 6.71
N LEU A 242 0.91 20.42 6.63
CA LEU A 242 0.53 19.10 7.16
C LEU A 242 0.19 19.16 8.65
N CYS A 243 0.95 19.93 9.44
CA CYS A 243 0.71 20.12 10.87
C CYS A 243 -0.67 20.71 11.19
N GLN A 244 -1.32 21.42 10.26
CA GLN A 244 -2.70 21.89 10.47
C GLN A 244 -3.67 20.71 10.63
N GLY A 245 -3.49 19.67 9.81
CA GLY A 245 -4.29 18.45 9.85
C GLY A 245 -3.86 17.51 10.96
N LEU A 246 -2.55 17.30 11.13
CA LEU A 246 -2.00 16.47 12.20
C LEU A 246 -2.44 17.00 13.58
N LEU A 247 -2.46 18.32 13.77
CA LEU A 247 -2.90 18.97 15.01
C LEU A 247 -4.43 18.96 15.20
N HIS A 248 -5.21 18.63 14.18
CA HIS A 248 -6.67 18.63 14.27
C HIS A 248 -7.19 17.60 15.31
N PRO A 249 -8.20 17.93 16.15
CA PRO A 249 -8.63 17.05 17.25
C PRO A 249 -9.15 15.67 16.84
N SER A 250 -9.64 15.50 15.61
CA SER A 250 -10.08 14.20 15.07
C SER A 250 -8.93 13.32 14.58
N CYS A 251 -7.77 13.90 14.27
CA CYS A 251 -6.63 13.15 13.78
C CYS A 251 -6.10 12.24 14.89
N ARG A 252 -5.87 10.97 14.55
CA ARG A 252 -5.42 9.89 15.43
C ARG A 252 -4.15 9.22 14.90
N ILE A 253 -3.37 9.96 14.12
CA ILE A 253 -2.13 9.47 13.51
C ILE A 253 -1.23 8.81 14.56
N GLN A 254 -0.69 7.64 14.22
CA GLN A 254 0.21 6.85 15.05
C GLN A 254 1.59 6.76 14.42
N LYS A 255 1.65 6.58 13.10
CA LYS A 255 2.88 6.45 12.32
C LYS A 255 2.94 7.57 11.30
N LEU A 256 4.04 8.31 11.31
CA LEU A 256 4.27 9.43 10.41
C LEU A 256 5.67 9.35 9.81
N TRP A 257 5.74 9.07 8.51
CA TRP A 257 7.00 8.90 7.80
C TRP A 257 7.26 10.13 6.94
N LEU A 258 8.31 10.87 7.32
CA LEU A 258 8.74 12.14 6.72
C LEU A 258 10.25 12.08 6.39
N TRP A 259 10.77 10.89 6.08
CA TRP A 259 12.17 10.72 5.70
C TRP A 259 12.44 11.38 4.34
N ASP A 260 13.62 11.98 4.16
CA ASP A 260 14.01 12.71 2.95
C ASP A 260 12.91 13.67 2.41
N CYS A 261 12.48 14.59 3.28
CA CYS A 261 11.38 15.52 3.00
C CYS A 261 11.84 16.97 2.77
N ASP A 262 13.13 17.21 2.56
CA ASP A 262 13.76 18.53 2.54
C ASP A 262 13.49 19.37 3.81
N LEU A 263 13.31 18.71 4.96
CA LEU A 263 13.06 19.39 6.23
C LEU A 263 14.35 19.95 6.83
N THR A 264 14.25 21.15 7.40
CA THR A 264 15.36 21.82 8.08
C THR A 264 15.08 21.99 9.57
N SER A 265 16.03 22.53 10.33
CA SER A 265 15.81 22.94 11.73
C SER A 265 14.58 23.84 11.96
N ALA A 266 14.09 24.56 10.94
CA ALA A 266 12.90 25.40 11.05
C ALA A 266 11.63 24.57 11.25
N SER A 267 11.53 23.42 10.58
CA SER A 267 10.43 22.45 10.72
C SER A 267 10.28 21.90 12.15
N CYS A 268 11.39 21.85 12.90
CA CYS A 268 11.41 21.28 14.26
C CYS A 268 10.50 22.04 15.23
N LYS A 269 10.17 23.30 14.97
CA LYS A 269 9.17 24.03 15.77
C LYS A 269 7.78 23.38 15.67
N ASP A 270 7.36 23.05 14.45
CA ASP A 270 6.08 22.43 14.18
C ASP A 270 6.08 20.95 14.61
N LEU A 271 7.17 20.23 14.39
CA LEU A 271 7.36 18.85 14.88
C LEU A 271 7.34 18.78 16.42
N SER A 272 8.05 19.68 17.11
CA SER A 272 8.03 19.74 18.58
C SER A 272 6.62 20.02 19.11
N ARG A 273 5.86 20.90 18.44
CA ARG A 273 4.45 21.14 18.77
C ARG A 273 3.61 19.88 18.55
N LEU A 274 3.83 19.16 17.45
CA LEU A 274 3.15 17.92 17.14
C LEU A 274 3.40 16.86 18.23
N ILE A 275 4.67 16.58 18.52
CA ILE A 275 5.10 15.58 19.52
C ILE A 275 4.52 15.87 20.91
N SER A 276 4.52 17.14 21.32
CA SER A 276 3.99 17.56 22.63
C SER A 276 2.46 17.66 22.70
N THR A 277 1.76 17.55 21.57
CA THR A 277 0.29 17.72 21.51
C THR A 277 -0.44 16.44 21.10
N LYS A 278 0.15 15.59 20.25
CA LYS A 278 -0.49 14.38 19.73
C LYS A 278 -0.06 13.15 20.48
N GLU A 279 -0.81 12.82 21.52
CA GLU A 279 -0.60 11.61 22.33
C GLU A 279 -0.82 10.31 21.55
N SER A 280 -1.47 10.36 20.37
CA SER A 280 -1.62 9.20 19.50
C SER A 280 -0.36 8.88 18.70
N LEU A 281 0.53 9.84 18.48
CA LEU A 281 1.73 9.66 17.67
C LEU A 281 2.72 8.78 18.42
N ALA A 282 3.00 7.60 17.85
CA ALA A 282 3.85 6.58 18.43
C ALA A 282 5.18 6.45 17.67
N GLU A 283 5.16 6.59 16.35
CA GLU A 283 6.32 6.39 15.48
C GLU A 283 6.45 7.59 14.54
N ILE A 284 7.66 8.15 14.44
CA ILE A 284 7.98 9.17 13.46
C ILE A 284 9.35 8.89 12.84
N SER A 285 9.44 8.98 11.51
CA SER A 285 10.71 8.93 10.79
C SER A 285 11.02 10.29 10.21
N LEU A 286 12.21 10.79 10.51
CA LEU A 286 12.80 12.04 10.03
C LEU A 286 14.18 11.80 9.40
N ILE A 287 14.51 10.53 9.09
CA ILE A 287 15.75 10.11 8.43
C ILE A 287 16.04 11.00 7.22
N ASP A 288 17.31 11.28 6.96
CA ASP A 288 17.78 12.03 5.78
C ASP A 288 17.17 13.44 5.63
N ASN A 289 16.83 14.09 6.76
CA ASN A 289 16.52 15.52 6.79
C ASN A 289 17.64 16.34 7.46
N ASN A 290 17.82 17.59 7.03
CA ASN A 290 18.85 18.49 7.56
C ASN A 290 18.39 19.23 8.83
N LEU A 291 18.02 18.48 9.86
CA LEU A 291 17.48 19.03 11.11
C LEU A 291 18.53 19.79 11.92
N ARG A 292 19.81 19.41 11.79
CA ARG A 292 20.95 19.90 12.58
C ARG A 292 20.78 19.70 14.10
N ASP A 293 21.83 20.00 14.85
CA ASP A 293 21.80 19.93 16.32
C ASP A 293 20.68 20.80 16.91
N SER A 294 20.50 22.02 16.39
CA SER A 294 19.46 22.94 16.88
C SER A 294 18.04 22.40 16.70
N GLY A 295 17.77 21.66 15.61
CA GLY A 295 16.48 21.02 15.40
C GLY A 295 16.29 19.87 16.38
N MET A 296 17.32 19.05 16.55
CA MET A 296 17.30 17.92 17.49
C MET A 296 17.13 18.38 18.94
N GLU A 297 17.75 19.49 19.35
CA GLU A 297 17.52 20.10 20.67
C GLU A 297 16.05 20.44 20.92
N MET A 298 15.34 20.99 19.91
CA MET A 298 13.91 21.29 20.02
C MET A 298 13.06 20.02 20.16
N LEU A 299 13.38 18.98 19.40
CA LEU A 299 12.69 17.69 19.48
C LEU A 299 12.94 17.03 20.85
N CYS A 300 14.20 16.99 21.32
CA CYS A 300 14.54 16.49 22.65
C CYS A 300 13.81 17.23 23.77
N GLN A 301 13.58 18.53 23.62
CA GLN A 301 12.81 19.30 24.60
C GLN A 301 11.31 18.94 24.55
N ALA A 302 10.75 18.71 23.37
CA ALA A 302 9.35 18.29 23.22
C ALA A 302 9.09 16.89 23.78
N LEU A 303 10.05 15.97 23.63
CA LEU A 303 9.97 14.60 24.15
C LEU A 303 9.90 14.54 25.69
N LYS A 304 10.32 15.61 26.40
CA LYS A 304 10.19 15.71 27.86
C LYS A 304 8.78 16.14 28.30
N ASP A 305 7.91 16.60 27.40
CA ASP A 305 6.52 16.91 27.74
C ASP A 305 5.79 15.61 28.13
N PRO A 306 5.09 15.57 29.28
CA PRO A 306 4.41 14.36 29.76
C PRO A 306 3.33 13.82 28.79
N ARG A 307 2.84 14.65 27.86
CA ARG A 307 1.89 14.26 26.81
C ARG A 307 2.57 13.55 25.64
N SER A 308 3.88 13.73 25.44
CA SER A 308 4.60 12.98 24.42
C SER A 308 4.51 11.47 24.73
N LYS A 309 3.94 10.71 23.79
CA LYS A 309 3.84 9.23 23.85
C LYS A 309 4.64 8.55 22.74
N LEU A 310 5.53 9.30 22.08
CA LEU A 310 6.39 8.79 21.03
C LEU A 310 7.25 7.62 21.57
N GLN A 311 7.22 6.50 20.86
CA GLN A 311 7.92 5.26 21.19
C GLN A 311 9.16 5.09 20.31
N GLU A 312 9.05 5.44 19.03
CA GLU A 312 10.13 5.30 18.06
C GLU A 312 10.34 6.62 17.30
N LEU A 313 11.60 7.05 17.26
CA LEU A 313 12.08 8.18 16.48
C LEU A 313 13.24 7.68 15.62
N TRP A 314 13.03 7.70 14.31
CA TRP A 314 13.99 7.26 13.31
C TRP A 314 14.62 8.47 12.61
#